data_AF-A0AAV7C6W3-F1
#
_entry.id   AF-A0AAV7C6W3-F1
#
_cell.length_a   1.000
_cell.length_b   1.000
_cell.length_c   1.000
_cell.angle_alpha   90.00
_cell.angle_beta   90.00
_cell.angle_gamma   90.00
#
_symmetry.space_group_name_H-M   'P 1'
#
loop_
_entity.id
_entity.type
_entity.pdbx_description
1 polymer ?
#
loop_
_entity_poly.entity_id
_entity_poly.type
_entity_poly.pdbx_seq_one_letter_code
_entity_poly.pdbx_strand_id
1 'polypeptide(L)'
;MAGLNLVVGFLVSVIGFSQLIRWIGKKFLPGRIYRCTVSEFASTLQLCATYMEIRMLVEIGMWGGGFGPDVVSTLLFLLFLAHGFTFNGASANPSVSLQEFLLNDSSFIDTGLKLVVQFGGIEAARLLTRQYWRLELTQFHTIQMMMLDDCSSSLQTTVAQGIFVEALSAFCYHIILLRFQKTRMIYRAPLLALTVTLLAYAGGPYTAGYFNPVLAYALTFSCPGKTWQEYSIVYIAGALIGMLLALFLYNGNIPRLFQKNFLYNQKSKFRTPKAKTSKKVQSPVSKKVQSAPKVAEKPAETKGKKAAKEKSS
;
A
#
# COMPACT_ATOMS: atom_id res chain seq x y z
N MET A 1 -15.62 -27.45 15.08
CA MET A 1 -15.65 -26.34 16.06
C MET A 1 -14.25 -25.95 16.54
N ALA A 2 -13.58 -26.73 17.41
CA ALA A 2 -12.34 -26.32 18.08
C ALA A 2 -11.23 -25.77 17.16
N GLY A 3 -10.96 -26.43 16.02
CA GLY A 3 -9.93 -25.96 15.08
C GLY A 3 -10.21 -24.58 14.46
N LEU A 4 -11.47 -24.28 14.13
CA LEU A 4 -11.86 -22.96 13.62
C LEU A 4 -11.66 -21.86 14.67
N ASN A 5 -11.98 -22.16 15.94
CA ASN A 5 -11.78 -21.23 17.05
C ASN A 5 -10.28 -20.94 17.28
N LEU A 6 -9.41 -21.94 17.11
CA LEU A 6 -7.95 -21.76 17.20
C LEU A 6 -7.40 -20.93 16.05
N VAL A 7 -7.85 -21.16 14.81
CA VAL A 7 -7.48 -20.32 13.65
C VAL A 7 -7.91 -18.86 13.87
N VAL A 8 -9.15 -18.62 14.29
CA VAL A 8 -9.65 -17.25 14.59
C VAL A 8 -8.86 -16.63 15.76
N GLY A 9 -8.56 -17.40 16.81
CA GLY A 9 -7.73 -16.97 17.93
C GLY A 9 -6.31 -16.59 17.52
N PHE A 10 -5.69 -17.36 16.62
CA PHE A 10 -4.38 -17.05 16.04
C PHE A 10 -4.43 -15.77 15.21
N LEU A 11 -5.43 -15.62 14.33
CA LEU A 11 -5.66 -14.39 13.54
C LEU A 11 -5.74 -13.15 14.45
N VAL A 12 -6.59 -13.19 15.47
CA VAL A 12 -6.74 -12.08 16.44
C VAL A 12 -5.43 -11.82 17.20
N SER A 13 -4.72 -12.86 17.62
CA SER A 13 -3.45 -12.75 18.35
C SER A 13 -2.36 -12.10 17.51
N VAL A 14 -2.19 -12.53 16.25
CA VAL A 14 -1.23 -11.95 15.30
C VAL A 14 -1.59 -10.50 14.97
N ILE A 15 -2.87 -10.17 14.81
CA ILE A 15 -3.32 -8.78 14.64
C ILE A 15 -2.98 -7.93 15.86
N GLY A 16 -3.28 -8.42 17.07
CA GLY A 16 -2.98 -7.73 18.33
C GLY A 16 -1.48 -7.49 18.54
N PHE A 17 -0.65 -8.52 18.33
CA PHE A 17 0.81 -8.42 18.37
C PHE A 17 1.35 -7.41 17.35
N SER A 18 0.81 -7.43 16.13
CA SER A 18 1.17 -6.48 15.08
C SER A 18 0.71 -5.04 15.39
N GLN A 19 -0.39 -4.85 16.13
CA GLN A 19 -0.77 -3.54 16.66
C GLN A 19 0.16 -3.07 17.79
N LEU A 20 0.59 -3.97 18.68
CA LEU A 20 1.55 -3.65 19.73
C LEU A 20 2.89 -3.17 19.13
N ILE A 21 3.41 -3.89 18.12
CA ILE A 21 4.61 -3.48 17.37
C ILE A 21 4.43 -2.08 16.76
N ARG A 22 3.28 -1.81 16.11
CA ARG A 22 2.98 -0.50 15.52
C ARG A 22 2.88 0.61 16.58
N TRP A 23 2.27 0.33 17.74
CA TRP A 23 2.13 1.28 18.85
C TRP A 23 3.50 1.65 19.46
N ILE A 24 4.33 0.64 19.75
CA ILE A 24 5.72 0.83 20.20
C ILE A 24 6.51 1.64 19.15
N GLY A 25 6.44 1.25 17.87
CA GLY A 25 7.13 1.94 16.78
C GLY A 25 6.74 3.41 16.66
N LYS A 26 5.45 3.75 16.78
CA LYS A 26 4.95 5.14 16.77
C LYS A 26 5.48 5.97 17.94
N LYS A 27 5.76 5.34 19.08
CA LYS A 27 6.28 6.02 20.29
C LYS A 27 7.77 6.36 20.19
N PHE A 28 8.56 5.52 19.53
CA PHE A 28 10.03 5.63 19.53
C PHE A 28 10.66 6.11 18.21
N LEU A 29 9.95 6.08 17.08
CA LEU A 29 10.53 6.39 15.77
C LEU A 29 9.92 7.63 15.09
N PRO A 30 10.74 8.44 14.38
CA PRO A 30 10.24 9.50 13.50
C PRO A 30 9.27 8.98 12.44
N GLY A 31 8.24 9.75 12.12
CA GLY A 31 7.13 9.31 11.27
C GLY A 31 7.51 8.74 9.89
N ARG A 32 8.57 9.26 9.25
CA ARG A 32 9.10 8.71 7.99
C ARG A 32 9.70 7.32 8.18
N ILE A 33 10.62 7.18 9.15
CA ILE A 33 11.29 5.91 9.47
C ILE A 33 10.25 4.86 9.88
N TYR A 34 9.32 5.22 10.78
CA TYR A 34 8.21 4.36 11.18
C TYR A 34 7.40 3.82 9.98
N ARG A 35 7.02 4.69 9.03
CA ARG A 35 6.24 4.30 7.84
C ARG A 35 7.00 3.35 6.92
N CYS A 36 8.29 3.60 6.69
CA CYS A 36 9.12 2.79 5.78
C CYS A 36 9.66 1.50 6.43
N THR A 37 9.66 1.40 7.76
CA THR A 37 10.18 0.24 8.50
C THR A 37 9.06 -0.48 9.26
N VAL A 38 8.80 -0.12 10.51
CA VAL A 38 7.90 -0.84 11.43
C VAL A 38 6.49 -1.02 10.86
N SER A 39 5.95 -0.02 10.14
CA SER A 39 4.62 -0.13 9.54
C SER A 39 4.58 -1.18 8.41
N GLU A 40 5.63 -1.30 7.59
CA GLU A 40 5.76 -2.37 6.58
C GLU A 40 5.98 -3.72 7.26
N PHE A 41 6.96 -3.82 8.17
CA PHE A 41 7.30 -5.05 8.89
C PHE A 41 6.08 -5.69 9.54
N ALA A 42 5.38 -4.92 10.38
CA ALA A 42 4.21 -5.41 11.11
C ALA A 42 3.04 -5.75 10.17
N SER A 43 2.94 -5.09 9.01
CA SER A 43 1.89 -5.38 8.04
C SER A 43 2.18 -6.65 7.23
N THR A 44 3.41 -6.82 6.74
CA THR A 44 3.82 -8.05 6.06
C THR A 44 3.83 -9.25 7.00
N LEU A 45 4.32 -9.08 8.24
CA LEU A 45 4.22 -10.09 9.31
C LEU A 45 2.77 -10.57 9.47
N GLN A 46 1.87 -9.61 9.73
CA GLN A 46 0.46 -9.89 9.97
C GLN A 46 -0.19 -10.59 8.77
N LEU A 47 0.04 -10.09 7.56
CA LEU A 47 -0.50 -10.64 6.32
C LEU A 47 0.00 -12.07 6.07
N CYS A 48 1.31 -12.28 6.07
CA CYS A 48 1.88 -13.58 5.72
C CYS A 48 1.54 -14.65 6.78
N ALA A 49 1.65 -14.32 8.08
CA ALA A 49 1.40 -15.29 9.15
C ALA A 49 -0.07 -15.73 9.16
N THR A 50 -1.01 -14.79 9.08
CA THR A 50 -2.45 -15.13 9.04
C THR A 50 -2.86 -15.82 7.75
N TYR A 51 -2.24 -15.49 6.60
CA TYR A 51 -2.51 -16.18 5.34
C TYR A 51 -1.99 -17.63 5.38
N MET A 52 -0.82 -17.89 5.97
CA MET A 52 -0.29 -19.25 6.12
C MET A 52 -1.25 -20.15 6.92
N GLU A 53 -1.84 -19.63 8.01
CA GLU A 53 -2.83 -20.38 8.79
C GLU A 53 -4.12 -20.67 8.00
N ILE A 54 -4.59 -19.72 7.18
CA ILE A 54 -5.73 -19.98 6.27
C ILE A 54 -5.34 -20.96 5.15
N ARG A 55 -4.11 -20.91 4.62
CA ARG A 55 -3.63 -21.85 3.59
C ARG A 55 -3.63 -23.29 4.11
N MET A 56 -3.25 -23.51 5.35
CA MET A 56 -3.38 -24.82 6.01
C MET A 56 -4.84 -25.34 5.99
N LEU A 57 -5.84 -24.46 6.18
CA LEU A 57 -7.25 -24.85 6.03
C LEU A 57 -7.67 -25.17 4.58
N VAL A 58 -7.03 -24.55 3.58
CA VAL A 58 -7.21 -24.92 2.16
C VAL A 58 -6.64 -26.30 1.88
N GLU A 59 -5.42 -26.55 2.33
CA GLU A 59 -4.65 -27.76 2.01
C GLU A 59 -5.10 -28.99 2.82
N ILE A 60 -5.61 -28.80 4.04
CA ILE A 60 -5.97 -29.89 4.96
C ILE A 60 -7.43 -29.78 5.45
N GLY A 61 -7.89 -28.57 5.74
CA GLY A 61 -9.20 -28.31 6.39
C GLY A 61 -10.42 -28.76 5.59
N MET A 62 -10.34 -28.78 4.25
CA MET A 62 -11.41 -29.30 3.39
C MET A 62 -11.71 -30.78 3.64
N TRP A 63 -10.69 -31.64 3.63
CA TRP A 63 -10.84 -33.10 3.77
C TRP A 63 -10.81 -33.56 5.24
N GLY A 64 -9.93 -32.98 6.05
CA GLY A 64 -9.77 -33.36 7.47
C GLY A 64 -10.73 -32.68 8.43
N GLY A 65 -11.40 -31.58 8.01
CA GLY A 65 -12.21 -30.74 8.89
C GLY A 65 -13.64 -30.46 8.41
N GLY A 66 -13.97 -30.83 7.16
CA GLY A 66 -15.24 -30.48 6.54
C GLY A 66 -15.42 -28.98 6.30
N PHE A 67 -14.34 -28.20 6.29
CA PHE A 67 -14.41 -26.76 6.03
C PHE A 67 -14.51 -26.51 4.53
N GLY A 68 -15.73 -26.23 4.05
CA GLY A 68 -15.98 -25.90 2.65
C GLY A 68 -15.30 -24.60 2.19
N PRO A 69 -15.21 -24.37 0.86
CA PRO A 69 -14.56 -23.19 0.28
C PRO A 69 -15.18 -21.86 0.75
N ASP A 70 -16.46 -21.86 1.14
CA ASP A 70 -17.15 -20.69 1.70
C ASP A 70 -16.53 -20.25 3.05
N VAL A 71 -16.11 -21.19 3.89
CA VAL A 71 -15.48 -20.91 5.20
C VAL A 71 -14.12 -20.28 5.00
N VAL A 72 -13.29 -20.88 4.12
CA VAL A 72 -11.98 -20.32 3.75
C VAL A 72 -12.15 -18.92 3.15
N SER A 73 -13.05 -18.74 2.19
CA SER A 73 -13.28 -17.45 1.52
C SER A 73 -13.76 -16.38 2.51
N THR A 74 -14.61 -16.76 3.47
CA THR A 74 -15.04 -15.87 4.56
C THR A 74 -13.88 -15.48 5.47
N LEU A 75 -13.03 -16.43 5.89
CA LEU A 75 -11.83 -16.15 6.68
C LEU A 75 -10.84 -15.27 5.92
N LEU A 76 -10.69 -15.48 4.61
CA LEU A 76 -9.81 -14.69 3.74
C LEU A 76 -10.32 -13.24 3.62
N PHE A 77 -11.63 -13.05 3.46
CA PHE A 77 -12.26 -11.74 3.50
C PHE A 77 -12.04 -11.05 4.85
N LEU A 78 -12.26 -11.75 5.97
CA LEU A 78 -12.04 -11.21 7.32
C LEU A 78 -10.57 -10.85 7.56
N LEU A 79 -9.63 -11.67 7.08
CA LEU A 79 -8.19 -11.39 7.10
C LEU A 79 -7.89 -10.08 6.37
N PHE A 80 -8.31 -9.94 5.10
CA PHE A 80 -8.01 -8.74 4.32
C PHE A 80 -8.76 -7.50 4.81
N LEU A 81 -9.96 -7.67 5.38
CA LEU A 81 -10.74 -6.61 6.02
C LEU A 81 -10.00 -6.09 7.26
N ALA A 82 -9.65 -7.00 8.17
CA ALA A 82 -8.89 -6.66 9.37
C ALA A 82 -7.53 -6.06 9.00
N HIS A 83 -6.81 -6.67 8.05
CA HIS A 83 -5.55 -6.14 7.51
C HIS A 83 -5.73 -4.71 6.99
N GLY A 84 -6.71 -4.45 6.12
CA GLY A 84 -6.96 -3.12 5.55
C GLY A 84 -7.22 -2.01 6.60
N PHE A 85 -7.88 -2.34 7.71
CA PHE A 85 -8.07 -1.41 8.83
C PHE A 85 -6.83 -1.23 9.71
N THR A 86 -5.99 -2.25 9.84
CA THR A 86 -4.85 -2.31 10.79
C THR A 86 -3.50 -1.92 10.18
N PHE A 87 -3.39 -2.01 8.86
CA PHE A 87 -2.25 -1.75 7.98
C PHE A 87 -1.70 -0.31 8.04
N ASN A 88 -2.49 0.66 8.51
CA ASN A 88 -2.03 2.02 8.87
C ASN A 88 -1.26 2.77 7.74
N GLY A 89 -1.54 2.47 6.46
CA GLY A 89 -0.89 3.10 5.31
C GLY A 89 0.55 2.62 5.06
N ALA A 90 0.85 1.37 5.41
CA ALA A 90 1.97 0.62 4.83
C ALA A 90 1.72 0.35 3.33
N SER A 91 2.46 -0.59 2.74
CA SER A 91 2.16 -1.14 1.42
C SER A 91 2.05 -2.67 1.45
N ALA A 92 2.85 -3.36 2.26
CA ALA A 92 2.85 -4.82 2.49
C ALA A 92 2.86 -5.69 1.21
N ASN A 93 3.20 -5.07 0.08
CA ASN A 93 3.21 -5.63 -1.26
C ASN A 93 4.21 -4.82 -2.11
N PRO A 94 5.26 -5.46 -2.66
CA PRO A 94 6.24 -4.82 -3.52
C PRO A 94 5.67 -4.08 -4.73
N SER A 95 4.58 -4.58 -5.33
CA SER A 95 3.95 -3.90 -6.47
C SER A 95 3.33 -2.56 -6.05
N VAL A 96 2.79 -2.47 -4.84
CA VAL A 96 2.26 -1.23 -4.26
C VAL A 96 3.40 -0.28 -3.87
N SER A 97 4.48 -0.79 -3.24
CA SER A 97 5.67 0.03 -2.94
C SER A 97 6.28 0.63 -4.20
N LEU A 98 6.35 -0.14 -5.30
CA LEU A 98 6.83 0.35 -6.59
C LEU A 98 5.83 1.30 -7.27
N GLN A 99 4.52 1.08 -7.11
CA GLN A 99 3.49 2.01 -7.58
C GLN A 99 3.68 3.41 -6.98
N GLU A 100 3.88 3.50 -5.66
CA GLU A 100 4.17 4.76 -4.96
C GLU A 100 5.45 5.44 -5.51
N PHE A 101 6.51 4.67 -5.78
CA PHE A 101 7.73 5.20 -6.39
C PHE A 101 7.49 5.76 -7.80
N LEU A 102 6.79 5.02 -8.65
CA LEU A 102 6.48 5.42 -10.03
C LEU A 102 5.60 6.68 -10.12
N LEU A 103 4.76 6.90 -9.09
CA LEU A 103 3.89 8.07 -8.94
C LEU A 103 4.58 9.29 -8.30
N ASN A 104 5.81 9.17 -7.81
CA ASN A 104 6.52 10.14 -6.95
C ASN A 104 5.97 10.32 -5.52
N ASP A 105 5.15 9.39 -5.03
CA ASP A 105 4.70 9.37 -3.62
C ASP A 105 5.79 8.83 -2.68
N SER A 106 6.80 8.13 -3.20
CA SER A 106 7.92 7.55 -2.43
C SER A 106 9.27 7.84 -3.09
N SER A 107 10.33 8.00 -2.28
CA SER A 107 11.70 8.14 -2.78
C SER A 107 12.36 6.78 -2.98
N PHE A 108 13.38 6.68 -3.85
CA PHE A 108 14.08 5.41 -4.12
C PHE A 108 14.61 4.72 -2.85
N ILE A 109 15.15 5.50 -1.91
CA ILE A 109 15.67 5.00 -0.63
C ILE A 109 14.52 4.49 0.25
N ASP A 110 13.40 5.22 0.31
CA ASP A 110 12.23 4.79 1.08
C ASP A 110 11.63 3.50 0.50
N THR A 111 11.49 3.41 -0.82
CA THR A 111 11.00 2.21 -1.50
C THR A 111 11.93 1.01 -1.29
N GLY A 112 13.26 1.18 -1.43
CA GLY A 112 14.24 0.13 -1.15
C GLY A 112 14.15 -0.36 0.29
N LEU A 113 14.02 0.55 1.26
CA LEU A 113 13.86 0.23 2.67
C LEU A 113 12.55 -0.54 2.92
N LYS A 114 11.43 -0.12 2.30
CA LYS A 114 10.16 -0.86 2.37
C LYS A 114 10.33 -2.31 1.91
N LEU A 115 10.95 -2.54 0.75
CA LEU A 115 11.14 -3.87 0.17
C LEU A 115 11.98 -4.80 1.07
N VAL A 116 13.11 -4.31 1.59
CA VAL A 116 13.96 -5.06 2.52
C VAL A 116 13.21 -5.41 3.81
N VAL A 117 12.44 -4.48 4.34
CA VAL A 117 11.70 -4.69 5.59
C VAL A 117 10.47 -5.59 5.41
N GLN A 118 9.82 -5.55 4.25
CA GLN A 118 8.80 -6.54 3.89
C GLN A 118 9.39 -7.95 3.86
N PHE A 119 10.59 -8.15 3.30
CA PHE A 119 11.27 -9.46 3.35
C PHE A 119 11.54 -9.92 4.78
N GLY A 120 12.02 -9.03 5.66
CA GLY A 120 12.14 -9.34 7.10
C GLY A 120 10.81 -9.73 7.76
N GLY A 121 9.70 -9.11 7.33
CA GLY A 121 8.35 -9.48 7.77
C GLY A 121 7.90 -10.87 7.30
N ILE A 122 8.35 -11.34 6.13
CA ILE A 122 8.12 -12.72 5.66
C ILE A 122 8.80 -13.71 6.60
N GLU A 123 10.10 -13.54 6.84
CA GLU A 123 10.87 -14.51 7.62
C GLU A 123 10.38 -14.55 9.08
N ALA A 124 10.04 -13.39 9.66
CA ALA A 124 9.40 -13.33 10.97
C ALA A 124 8.02 -14.04 10.98
N ALA A 125 7.23 -13.94 9.90
CA ALA A 125 5.94 -14.63 9.79
C ALA A 125 6.12 -16.15 9.66
N ARG A 126 7.04 -16.61 8.80
CA ARG A 126 7.41 -18.02 8.64
C ARG A 126 7.84 -18.64 9.96
N LEU A 127 8.72 -17.95 10.69
CA LEU A 127 9.18 -18.39 12.01
C LEU A 127 8.02 -18.46 12.99
N LEU A 128 7.23 -17.40 13.13
CA LEU A 128 6.09 -17.33 14.05
C LEU A 128 5.06 -18.45 13.77
N THR A 129 4.64 -18.62 12.52
CA THR A 129 3.66 -19.64 12.14
C THR A 129 4.23 -21.05 12.28
N ARG A 130 5.51 -21.29 11.93
CA ARG A 130 6.15 -22.61 12.14
C ARG A 130 6.30 -22.97 13.62
N GLN A 131 6.57 -22.00 14.51
CA GLN A 131 6.54 -22.27 15.96
C GLN A 131 5.12 -22.51 16.47
N TYR A 132 4.10 -21.84 15.92
CA TYR A 132 2.71 -22.10 16.28
C TYR A 132 2.25 -23.51 15.88
N TRP A 133 2.57 -23.97 14.66
CA TRP A 133 2.25 -25.32 14.21
C TRP A 133 2.94 -26.42 15.01
N ARG A 134 4.17 -26.19 15.49
CA ARG A 134 4.90 -27.09 16.40
C ARG A 134 4.23 -27.29 17.77
N LEU A 135 3.25 -26.48 18.14
CA LEU A 135 2.46 -26.70 19.35
C LEU A 135 1.37 -27.77 19.17
N GLU A 136 1.12 -28.23 17.94
CA GLU A 136 0.22 -29.33 17.59
C GLU A 136 -1.18 -29.25 18.23
N LEU A 137 -1.67 -28.01 18.40
CA LEU A 137 -2.95 -27.71 19.07
C LEU A 137 -4.18 -28.30 18.35
N THR A 138 -4.02 -28.70 17.09
CA THR A 138 -5.03 -29.37 16.28
C THR A 138 -4.39 -30.46 15.43
N GLN A 139 -5.20 -31.44 15.02
CA GLN A 139 -4.78 -32.43 14.01
C GLN A 139 -4.30 -31.78 12.71
N PHE A 140 -4.86 -30.61 12.33
CA PHE A 140 -4.36 -29.88 11.16
C PHE A 140 -2.95 -29.36 11.36
N HIS A 141 -2.59 -28.89 12.56
CA HIS A 141 -1.23 -28.44 12.87
C HIS A 141 -0.24 -29.61 12.86
N THR A 142 -0.62 -30.78 13.39
CA THR A 142 0.18 -32.00 13.30
C THR A 142 0.40 -32.43 11.84
N ILE A 143 -0.66 -32.49 11.02
CA ILE A 143 -0.55 -32.86 9.60
C ILE A 143 0.27 -31.81 8.83
N GLN A 144 0.04 -30.51 9.06
CA GLN A 144 0.83 -29.43 8.44
C GLN A 144 2.31 -29.52 8.81
N MET A 145 2.63 -29.87 10.07
CA MET A 145 3.99 -30.07 10.55
C MET A 145 4.68 -31.26 9.85
N MET A 146 3.95 -32.36 9.61
CA MET A 146 4.44 -33.50 8.81
C MET A 146 4.66 -33.12 7.34
N MET A 147 3.78 -32.30 6.75
CA MET A 147 3.84 -31.87 5.35
C MET A 147 4.82 -30.70 5.09
N LEU A 148 5.54 -30.20 6.09
CA LEU A 148 6.40 -29.02 5.95
C LEU A 148 7.50 -29.18 4.89
N ASP A 149 8.05 -30.38 4.76
CA ASP A 149 9.15 -30.68 3.84
C ASP A 149 8.63 -31.12 2.45
N ASP A 150 7.34 -31.49 2.35
CA ASP A 150 6.64 -31.92 1.13
C ASP A 150 5.58 -30.90 0.64
N CYS A 151 5.88 -29.60 0.76
CA CYS A 151 4.91 -28.55 0.40
C CYS A 151 4.66 -28.48 -1.12
N SER A 152 3.40 -28.26 -1.51
CA SER A 152 3.00 -28.21 -2.92
C SER A 152 3.13 -26.82 -3.55
N SER A 153 3.52 -26.78 -4.84
CA SER A 153 3.48 -25.58 -5.68
C SER A 153 2.07 -24.99 -5.77
N SER A 154 1.92 -23.69 -5.49
CA SER A 154 0.68 -22.95 -5.74
C SER A 154 0.44 -22.66 -7.24
N LEU A 155 1.46 -22.85 -8.09
CA LEU A 155 1.34 -22.73 -9.53
C LEU A 155 0.94 -24.09 -10.11
N GLN A 156 -0.35 -24.23 -10.44
CA GLN A 156 -1.01 -25.44 -10.92
C GLN A 156 -1.29 -25.40 -12.44
N THR A 157 -0.74 -24.40 -13.13
CA THR A 157 -1.00 -24.14 -14.56
C THR A 157 0.29 -23.86 -15.34
N THR A 158 0.16 -23.64 -16.65
CA THR A 158 1.30 -23.26 -17.50
C THR A 158 1.83 -21.87 -17.13
N VAL A 159 3.12 -21.61 -17.36
CA VAL A 159 3.75 -20.31 -17.06
C VAL A 159 2.99 -19.15 -17.72
N ALA A 160 2.57 -19.31 -18.99
CA ALA A 160 1.83 -18.29 -19.73
C ALA A 160 0.45 -17.98 -19.10
N GLN A 161 -0.30 -19.01 -18.71
CA GLN A 161 -1.59 -18.84 -18.02
C GLN A 161 -1.40 -18.25 -16.62
N GLY A 162 -0.34 -18.65 -15.90
CA GLY A 162 0.01 -18.08 -14.60
C GLY A 162 0.31 -16.58 -14.67
N ILE A 163 1.14 -16.14 -15.63
CA ILE A 163 1.40 -14.72 -15.87
C ILE A 163 0.08 -13.97 -16.12
N PHE A 164 -0.80 -14.52 -16.97
CA PHE A 164 -2.06 -13.88 -17.30
C PHE A 164 -2.98 -13.72 -16.07
N VAL A 165 -3.14 -14.76 -15.25
CA VAL A 165 -3.98 -14.73 -14.05
C VAL A 165 -3.43 -13.76 -13.01
N GLU A 166 -2.12 -13.78 -12.74
CA GLU A 166 -1.48 -12.85 -11.79
C GLU A 166 -1.51 -11.40 -12.29
N ALA A 167 -1.26 -11.16 -13.59
CA ALA A 167 -1.32 -9.82 -14.18
C ALA A 167 -2.73 -9.25 -14.23
N LEU A 168 -3.74 -10.06 -14.56
CA LEU A 168 -5.14 -9.62 -14.56
C LEU A 168 -5.62 -9.32 -13.13
N SER A 169 -5.27 -10.17 -12.17
CA SER A 169 -5.59 -9.96 -10.75
C SER A 169 -4.93 -8.69 -10.21
N ALA A 170 -3.63 -8.52 -10.45
CA ALA A 170 -2.91 -7.31 -10.09
C ALA A 170 -3.50 -6.07 -10.74
N PHE A 171 -3.83 -6.11 -12.04
CA PHE A 171 -4.46 -5.00 -12.76
C PHE A 171 -5.78 -4.56 -12.10
N CYS A 172 -6.69 -5.51 -11.84
CA CYS A 172 -7.97 -5.24 -11.17
C CYS A 172 -7.76 -4.64 -9.78
N TYR A 173 -6.88 -5.24 -8.96
CA TYR A 173 -6.54 -4.75 -7.64
C TYR A 173 -5.98 -3.31 -7.68
N HIS A 174 -4.99 -3.05 -8.53
CA HIS A 174 -4.32 -1.75 -8.62
C HIS A 174 -5.24 -0.66 -9.18
N ILE A 175 -6.13 -0.94 -10.15
CA ILE A 175 -7.13 0.06 -10.60
C ILE A 175 -8.10 0.42 -9.47
N ILE A 176 -8.60 -0.57 -8.72
CA ILE A 176 -9.52 -0.29 -7.60
C ILE A 176 -8.80 0.46 -6.48
N LEU A 177 -7.55 0.09 -6.18
CA LEU A 177 -6.69 0.80 -5.24
C LEU A 177 -6.51 2.29 -5.62
N LEU A 178 -6.16 2.57 -6.88
CA LEU A 178 -5.98 3.92 -7.41
C LEU A 178 -7.30 4.70 -7.44
N ARG A 179 -8.40 4.08 -7.87
CA ARG A 179 -9.72 4.71 -7.97
C ARG A 179 -10.26 5.15 -6.61
N PHE A 180 -10.05 4.34 -5.57
CA PHE A 180 -10.58 4.58 -4.22
C PHE A 180 -9.53 5.08 -3.22
N GLN A 181 -8.32 5.44 -3.67
CA GLN A 181 -7.22 5.85 -2.78
C GLN A 181 -7.58 7.03 -1.84
N LYS A 182 -8.38 7.98 -2.32
CA LYS A 182 -8.84 9.18 -1.57
C LYS A 182 -10.12 8.94 -0.76
N THR A 183 -10.74 7.77 -0.87
CA THR A 183 -11.98 7.42 -0.16
C THR A 183 -11.67 7.08 1.30
N ARG A 184 -12.63 7.39 2.20
CA ARG A 184 -12.50 7.07 3.64
C ARG A 184 -12.22 5.58 3.85
N MET A 185 -11.34 5.28 4.80
CA MET A 185 -10.88 3.91 5.12
C MET A 185 -12.05 2.93 5.35
N ILE A 186 -13.13 3.39 6.00
CA ILE A 186 -14.33 2.58 6.28
C ILE A 186 -15.03 2.00 5.04
N TYR A 187 -14.89 2.63 3.87
CA TYR A 187 -15.39 2.10 2.60
C TYR A 187 -14.28 1.44 1.77
N ARG A 188 -13.07 2.00 1.82
CA ARG A 188 -11.91 1.49 1.07
C ARG A 188 -11.47 0.10 1.55
N ALA A 189 -11.44 -0.16 2.86
CA ALA A 189 -10.99 -1.44 3.40
C ALA A 189 -11.92 -2.61 3.04
N PRO A 190 -13.26 -2.54 3.23
CA PRO A 190 -14.17 -3.59 2.77
C PRO A 190 -14.13 -3.81 1.26
N LEU A 191 -14.06 -2.73 0.47
CA LEU A 191 -14.00 -2.83 -1.00
C LEU A 191 -12.73 -3.56 -1.47
N LEU A 192 -11.56 -3.21 -0.91
CA LEU A 192 -10.32 -3.90 -1.24
C LEU A 192 -10.30 -5.33 -0.72
N ALA A 193 -10.80 -5.60 0.49
CA ALA A 193 -10.90 -6.96 1.03
C ALA A 193 -11.78 -7.86 0.16
N LEU A 194 -12.96 -7.38 -0.25
CA LEU A 194 -13.84 -8.09 -1.17
C LEU A 194 -13.16 -8.32 -2.53
N THR A 195 -12.55 -7.28 -3.10
CA THR A 195 -11.79 -7.36 -4.37
C THR A 195 -10.73 -8.45 -4.29
N VAL A 196 -9.89 -8.43 -3.26
CA VAL A 196 -8.79 -9.38 -3.08
C VAL A 196 -9.31 -10.80 -2.89
N THR A 197 -10.38 -10.98 -2.11
CA THR A 197 -11.00 -12.30 -1.87
C THR A 197 -11.58 -12.89 -3.15
N LEU A 198 -12.30 -12.08 -3.95
CA LEU A 198 -12.88 -12.53 -5.22
C LEU A 198 -11.79 -12.91 -6.25
N LEU A 199 -10.71 -12.12 -6.32
CA LEU A 199 -9.57 -12.42 -7.20
C LEU A 199 -8.81 -13.67 -6.75
N ALA A 200 -8.58 -13.85 -5.44
CA ALA A 200 -7.95 -15.04 -4.89
C ALA A 200 -8.84 -16.30 -5.10
N TYR A 201 -10.16 -16.17 -4.96
CA TYR A 201 -11.10 -17.27 -5.25
C TYR A 201 -11.07 -17.66 -6.74
N ALA A 202 -11.11 -16.68 -7.65
CA ALA A 202 -11.09 -16.93 -9.09
C ALA A 202 -9.72 -17.42 -9.62
N GLY A 203 -8.62 -16.89 -9.08
CA GLY A 203 -7.24 -17.28 -9.41
C GLY A 203 -6.77 -18.54 -8.67
N GLY A 204 -7.51 -18.98 -7.65
CA GLY A 204 -7.20 -20.10 -6.76
C GLY A 204 -6.70 -21.34 -7.48
N PRO A 205 -7.48 -21.93 -8.41
CA PRO A 205 -7.12 -23.15 -9.15
C PRO A 205 -5.90 -23.03 -10.07
N TYR A 206 -5.40 -21.83 -10.32
CA TYR A 206 -4.31 -21.58 -11.28
C TYR A 206 -2.99 -21.22 -10.58
N THR A 207 -3.04 -20.24 -9.69
CA THR A 207 -1.84 -19.63 -9.07
C THR A 207 -1.97 -19.39 -7.57
N ALA A 208 -3.09 -19.79 -6.95
CA ALA A 208 -3.61 -19.31 -5.67
C ALA A 208 -3.98 -17.80 -5.64
N GLY A 209 -3.82 -17.06 -6.74
CA GLY A 209 -4.22 -15.66 -6.88
C GLY A 209 -3.56 -14.73 -5.86
N TYR A 210 -2.23 -14.63 -5.84
CA TYR A 210 -1.52 -13.84 -4.83
C TYR A 210 -1.40 -12.36 -5.18
N PHE A 211 -1.01 -12.03 -6.41
CA PHE A 211 -0.74 -10.69 -6.96
C PHE A 211 0.05 -9.75 -6.02
N ASN A 212 0.86 -10.38 -5.17
CA ASN A 212 1.73 -9.78 -4.17
C ASN A 212 3.02 -10.60 -4.14
N PRO A 213 4.13 -10.09 -4.71
CA PRO A 213 5.38 -10.85 -4.81
C PRO A 213 5.95 -11.32 -3.47
N VAL A 214 5.72 -10.57 -2.40
CA VAL A 214 6.15 -10.92 -1.03
C VAL A 214 5.34 -12.09 -0.47
N LEU A 215 4.02 -12.10 -0.69
CA LEU A 215 3.15 -13.19 -0.27
C LEU A 215 3.42 -14.47 -1.08
N ALA A 216 3.61 -14.35 -2.40
CA ALA A 216 3.98 -15.46 -3.26
C ALA A 216 5.36 -16.03 -2.91
N TYR A 217 6.35 -15.19 -2.61
CA TYR A 217 7.66 -15.63 -2.11
C TYR A 217 7.53 -16.40 -0.79
N ALA A 218 6.75 -15.86 0.16
CA ALA A 218 6.52 -16.46 1.47
C ALA A 218 5.97 -17.89 1.39
N LEU A 219 5.12 -18.16 0.39
CA LEU A 219 4.31 -19.37 0.28
C LEU A 219 4.81 -20.38 -0.77
N THR A 220 5.30 -19.94 -1.92
CA THR A 220 5.50 -20.82 -3.08
C THR A 220 6.97 -21.07 -3.41
N PHE A 221 7.83 -20.08 -3.25
CA PHE A 221 9.20 -20.11 -3.78
C PHE A 221 10.12 -21.15 -3.11
N SER A 222 9.72 -21.64 -1.94
CA SER A 222 10.41 -22.71 -1.22
C SER A 222 9.89 -24.12 -1.55
N CYS A 223 8.80 -24.24 -2.31
CA CYS A 223 8.16 -25.53 -2.58
C CYS A 223 8.62 -26.15 -3.91
N PRO A 224 8.84 -27.48 -3.95
CA PRO A 224 9.14 -28.22 -5.17
C PRO A 224 8.02 -28.10 -6.23
N GLY A 225 8.39 -28.39 -7.48
CA GLY A 225 7.47 -28.51 -8.62
C GLY A 225 7.79 -27.59 -9.80
N LYS A 226 8.33 -26.39 -9.55
CA LYS A 226 8.71 -25.41 -10.56
C LYS A 226 10.03 -24.72 -10.23
N THR A 227 10.69 -24.20 -11.24
CA THR A 227 11.95 -23.47 -11.06
C THR A 227 11.72 -22.09 -10.45
N TRP A 228 12.74 -21.57 -9.74
CA TRP A 228 12.73 -20.21 -9.21
C TRP A 228 12.50 -19.13 -10.28
N GLN A 229 12.94 -19.40 -11.52
CA GLN A 229 12.72 -18.52 -12.68
C GLN A 229 11.24 -18.51 -13.10
N GLU A 230 10.59 -19.68 -13.22
CA GLU A 230 9.15 -19.77 -13.54
C GLU A 230 8.29 -19.04 -12.49
N TYR A 231 8.56 -19.26 -11.20
CA TYR A 231 7.87 -18.54 -10.12
C TYR A 231 8.11 -17.03 -10.18
N SER A 232 9.34 -16.59 -10.47
CA SER A 232 9.69 -15.16 -10.60
C SER A 232 8.94 -14.51 -11.76
N ILE A 233 8.86 -15.17 -12.91
CA ILE A 233 8.14 -14.68 -14.09
C ILE A 233 6.63 -14.59 -13.81
N VAL A 234 6.03 -15.61 -13.20
CA VAL A 234 4.59 -15.59 -12.89
C VAL A 234 4.26 -14.56 -11.81
N TYR A 235 4.84 -14.68 -10.61
CA TYR A 235 4.40 -13.93 -9.44
C TYR A 235 5.02 -12.54 -9.29
N ILE A 236 6.24 -12.34 -9.80
CA ILE A 236 6.90 -11.01 -9.76
C ILE A 236 6.57 -10.26 -11.04
N ALA A 237 6.92 -10.79 -12.22
CA ALA A 237 6.70 -10.07 -13.46
C ALA A 237 5.21 -9.93 -13.81
N GLY A 238 4.38 -10.96 -13.59
CA GLY A 238 2.92 -10.86 -13.75
C GLY A 238 2.30 -9.74 -12.91
N ALA A 239 2.59 -9.71 -11.59
CA ALA A 239 2.08 -8.67 -10.69
C ALA A 239 2.55 -7.26 -11.10
N LEU A 240 3.81 -7.12 -11.57
CA LEU A 240 4.35 -5.86 -12.07
C LEU A 240 3.70 -5.41 -13.38
N ILE A 241 3.45 -6.33 -14.32
CA ILE A 241 2.74 -6.04 -15.59
C ILE A 241 1.34 -5.52 -15.29
N GLY A 242 0.58 -6.19 -14.41
CA GLY A 242 -0.76 -5.75 -14.03
C GLY A 242 -0.78 -4.37 -13.38
N MET A 243 0.16 -4.10 -12.47
CA MET A 243 0.34 -2.79 -11.83
C MET A 243 0.68 -1.68 -12.83
N LEU A 244 1.59 -1.94 -13.78
CA LEU A 244 1.96 -0.98 -14.83
C LEU A 244 0.80 -0.68 -15.79
N LEU A 245 0.03 -1.70 -16.19
CA LEU A 245 -1.18 -1.52 -16.99
C LEU A 245 -2.25 -0.72 -16.25
N ALA A 246 -2.42 -0.94 -14.95
CA ALA A 246 -3.35 -0.19 -14.10
C ALA A 246 -2.94 1.29 -13.98
N LEU A 247 -1.66 1.57 -13.74
CA LEU A 247 -1.11 2.92 -13.73
C LEU A 247 -1.30 3.64 -15.07
N PHE A 248 -0.95 2.95 -16.16
CA PHE A 248 -1.07 3.49 -17.51
C PHE A 248 -2.52 3.83 -17.85
N LEU A 249 -3.47 2.92 -17.55
CA LEU A 249 -4.89 3.17 -17.81
C LEU A 249 -5.51 4.25 -16.91
N TYR A 250 -5.09 4.34 -15.64
CA TYR A 250 -5.66 5.29 -14.67
C TYR A 250 -5.16 6.73 -14.87
N ASN A 251 -3.86 6.92 -15.08
CA ASN A 251 -3.26 8.26 -15.24
C ASN A 251 -3.09 8.67 -16.72
N GLY A 252 -2.93 7.72 -17.64
CA GLY A 252 -2.52 7.97 -19.04
C GLY A 252 -1.04 8.38 -19.20
N ASN A 253 -0.32 8.59 -18.10
CA ASN A 253 1.13 8.77 -18.02
C ASN A 253 1.69 8.09 -16.76
N ILE A 254 3.02 7.90 -16.71
CA ILE A 254 3.70 7.36 -15.52
C ILE A 254 4.85 8.33 -15.20
N PRO A 255 4.74 9.18 -14.17
CA PRO A 255 5.63 10.33 -13.96
C PRO A 255 7.14 10.03 -14.03
N ARG A 256 7.56 8.84 -13.59
CA ARG A 256 8.96 8.37 -13.61
C ARG A 256 9.42 7.75 -14.94
N LEU A 257 8.52 7.31 -15.81
CA LEU A 257 8.85 6.65 -17.09
C LEU A 257 8.54 7.57 -18.28
N PHE A 258 7.31 8.10 -18.34
CA PHE A 258 6.84 8.95 -19.43
C PHE A 258 5.95 10.06 -18.89
N GLN A 259 6.35 11.31 -19.07
CA GLN A 259 5.59 12.47 -18.59
C GLN A 259 4.43 12.85 -19.52
N LYS A 260 4.56 12.59 -20.84
CA LYS A 260 3.50 12.85 -21.82
C LYS A 260 2.33 11.90 -21.58
N ASN A 261 1.11 12.45 -21.61
CA ASN A 261 -0.10 11.65 -21.52
C ASN A 261 -0.43 11.04 -22.89
N PHE A 262 -0.42 9.70 -22.97
CA PHE A 262 -0.64 8.98 -24.22
C PHE A 262 -2.11 8.61 -24.46
N LEU A 263 -2.89 8.41 -23.39
CA LEU A 263 -4.31 8.04 -23.49
C LEU A 263 -5.23 9.28 -23.51
N TYR A 264 -4.96 10.26 -22.67
CA TYR A 264 -5.80 11.44 -22.49
C TYR A 264 -5.18 12.65 -23.21
N ASN A 265 -5.39 12.69 -24.52
CA ASN A 265 -4.98 13.84 -25.33
C ASN A 265 -5.81 15.08 -24.96
N GLN A 266 -5.20 16.05 -24.28
CA GLN A 266 -5.84 17.34 -23.97
C GLN A 266 -6.11 18.12 -25.25
N LYS A 267 -7.28 17.94 -25.86
CA LYS A 267 -7.85 18.93 -26.78
C LYS A 267 -8.00 20.24 -26.01
N SER A 268 -7.12 21.23 -26.27
CA SER A 268 -7.13 22.53 -25.59
C SER A 268 -8.41 23.30 -25.91
N LYS A 269 -9.47 23.09 -25.13
CA LYS A 269 -10.79 23.70 -25.35
C LYS A 269 -10.85 25.20 -25.02
N PHE A 270 -9.76 25.78 -24.49
CA PHE A 270 -9.60 27.22 -24.30
C PHE A 270 -8.53 27.79 -25.23
N ARG A 271 -8.98 28.20 -26.41
CA ARG A 271 -8.24 29.12 -27.27
C ARG A 271 -8.29 30.50 -26.60
N THR A 272 -7.33 30.80 -25.73
CA THR A 272 -7.19 32.13 -25.12
C THR A 272 -7.21 33.18 -26.23
N PRO A 273 -8.12 34.17 -26.21
CA PRO A 273 -8.14 35.21 -27.23
C PRO A 273 -6.83 35.98 -27.16
N LYS A 274 -6.15 36.14 -28.31
CA LYS A 274 -4.93 36.95 -28.40
C LYS A 274 -5.30 38.39 -28.04
N ALA A 275 -4.93 38.83 -26.83
CA ALA A 275 -4.95 40.25 -26.49
C ALA A 275 -4.05 40.99 -27.50
N LYS A 276 -4.64 41.91 -28.27
CA LYS A 276 -3.88 42.76 -29.19
C LYS A 276 -3.00 43.68 -28.33
N THR A 277 -1.69 43.51 -28.41
CA THR A 277 -0.73 44.47 -27.88
C THR A 277 -0.96 45.82 -28.56
N SER A 278 -1.48 46.80 -27.82
CA SER A 278 -1.51 48.19 -28.26
C SER A 278 -0.06 48.71 -28.36
N LYS A 279 0.16 49.59 -29.34
CA LYS A 279 1.51 50.00 -29.76
C LYS A 279 2.23 50.85 -28.70
N LYS A 280 3.56 50.70 -28.66
CA LYS A 280 4.47 51.71 -28.10
C LYS A 280 4.12 53.11 -28.61
N VAL A 281 4.14 54.09 -27.72
CA VAL A 281 4.53 55.47 -28.04
C VAL A 281 5.56 55.88 -27.00
N GLN A 282 6.76 56.28 -27.46
CA GLN A 282 7.78 56.91 -26.62
C GLN A 282 7.67 58.43 -26.78
N SER A 283 7.76 59.12 -25.63
CA SER A 283 8.24 60.49 -25.31
C SER A 283 8.99 61.28 -26.41
N PRO A 284 9.13 62.63 -26.35
CA PRO A 284 9.19 63.44 -25.10
C PRO A 284 8.61 64.88 -25.14
N VAL A 285 8.68 65.60 -24.00
CA VAL A 285 9.37 66.91 -23.80
C VAL A 285 8.91 67.55 -22.47
N SER A 286 9.83 68.17 -21.75
CA SER A 286 9.60 68.88 -20.48
C SER A 286 9.87 70.39 -20.64
N LYS A 287 9.00 71.25 -20.10
CA LYS A 287 9.28 72.69 -19.84
C LYS A 287 8.56 73.18 -18.57
N LYS A 288 9.18 74.19 -17.93
CA LYS A 288 8.80 74.93 -16.70
C LYS A 288 7.40 75.60 -16.84
N VAL A 289 6.71 76.08 -15.78
CA VAL A 289 7.04 77.24 -14.91
C VAL A 289 6.26 77.21 -13.57
N GLN A 290 6.77 77.96 -12.57
CA GLN A 290 6.32 78.08 -11.18
C GLN A 290 5.04 78.91 -10.97
N SER A 291 4.33 78.69 -9.86
CA SER A 291 3.89 79.77 -8.96
C SER A 291 3.64 79.26 -7.53
N ALA A 292 3.96 80.09 -6.54
CA ALA A 292 3.59 79.98 -5.12
C ALA A 292 3.15 81.40 -4.67
N PRO A 293 2.44 81.59 -3.53
CA PRO A 293 3.21 81.77 -2.27
C PRO A 293 2.48 81.44 -0.93
N LYS A 294 3.30 81.11 0.11
CA LYS A 294 3.20 81.44 1.57
C LYS A 294 1.90 81.07 2.34
N VAL A 295 1.89 80.70 3.63
CA VAL A 295 2.39 81.33 4.89
C VAL A 295 2.56 80.17 5.93
N ALA A 296 3.65 79.97 6.69
CA ALA A 296 4.14 80.66 7.92
C ALA A 296 3.24 80.49 9.20
N GLU A 297 3.74 80.38 10.45
CA GLU A 297 5.08 79.97 10.93
C GLU A 297 5.10 79.51 12.44
N LYS A 298 5.41 78.22 12.71
CA LYS A 298 6.25 77.73 13.87
C LYS A 298 5.61 77.62 15.31
N PRO A 299 6.34 77.26 16.42
CA PRO A 299 6.07 75.97 17.10
C PRO A 299 6.07 75.98 18.67
N ALA A 300 6.20 74.79 19.28
CA ALA A 300 6.47 74.47 20.70
C ALA A 300 5.24 74.56 21.67
N GLU A 301 5.20 73.92 22.85
CA GLU A 301 6.27 73.29 23.65
C GLU A 301 5.79 72.10 24.56
N THR A 302 6.75 71.24 24.89
CA THR A 302 6.88 70.14 25.87
C THR A 302 6.11 70.20 27.22
N LYS A 303 5.59 69.03 27.67
CA LYS A 303 5.59 68.42 29.05
C LYS A 303 4.52 67.30 29.14
N GLY A 304 4.67 66.15 29.80
CA GLY A 304 5.81 65.51 30.47
C GLY A 304 5.36 64.65 31.69
N LYS A 305 5.93 63.43 31.87
CA LYS A 305 5.83 62.52 33.07
C LYS A 305 4.42 61.88 33.28
N LYS A 306 4.23 60.73 33.97
CA LYS A 306 5.11 59.72 34.62
C LYS A 306 4.29 58.43 34.92
N ALA A 307 4.95 57.25 34.96
CA ALA A 307 4.71 56.10 35.87
C ALA A 307 3.31 55.41 35.89
N ALA A 308 3.09 54.24 36.52
CA ALA A 308 3.83 52.98 36.71
C ALA A 308 2.92 51.97 37.47
N LYS A 309 3.19 50.64 37.40
CA LYS A 309 2.63 49.58 38.29
C LYS A 309 1.08 49.38 38.20
N GLU A 310 0.43 48.32 38.67
CA GLU A 310 0.84 47.06 39.35
C GLU A 310 -0.11 45.88 39.01
N LYS A 311 0.12 44.71 39.62
CA LYS A 311 -0.61 43.42 39.54
C LYS A 311 -2.12 43.48 39.86
N SER A 312 -2.89 42.51 39.35
CA SER A 312 -3.64 41.54 40.19
C SER A 312 -4.24 40.38 39.37
N SER A 313 -4.30 39.20 40.02
CA SER A 313 -5.07 37.99 39.67
C SER A 313 -4.63 37.18 38.45
#